data_AF-A0A258D9M4-F1
#
_entry.id   AF-A0A258D9M4-F1
#
_cell.length_a   1.000
_cell.length_b   1.000
_cell.length_c   1.000
_cell.angle_alpha   90.00
_cell.angle_beta   90.00
_cell.angle_gamma   90.00
#
_symmetry.space_group_name_H-M   'P 1'
#
loop_
_entity.id
_entity.type
_entity.pdbx_description
1 polymer ?
#
loop_
_entity_poly.entity_id
_entity_poly.type
_entity_poly.pdbx_seq_one_letter_code
_entity_poly.pdbx_strand_id
1 'polypeptide(L)'
;MYGVVVQELAVYDAIERHAAVQLERGRLCLVEVDSFFLPDTRTVSYRLEHGKTTIGINRLDLVTRRLEYFHNGGYFGLDGEDFDGLFTGYAHGDTPFLPYAEFVKFGARPQGDLRATATTILARRLAQRPADNPIRRFQIVLPEQAQTVAARKPAYFHQYAFNTLRQLGANFELLADHLAWLDGEAGEESVLALRIAEAAKTAQFQLARACARKRFDGLAEIMTSAADAYDALFDRLARRA
;
A
#
# COMPACT_ATOMS: atom_id res chain seq x y z
N MET A 1 -13.81 12.27 -4.63
CA MET A 1 -14.94 11.32 -4.69
C MET A 1 -15.59 11.05 -3.33
N TYR A 2 -14.90 11.15 -2.20
CA TYR A 2 -15.46 10.74 -0.89
C TYR A 2 -15.70 11.86 0.13
N GLY A 3 -15.49 13.13 -0.24
CA GLY A 3 -15.54 14.24 0.72
C GLY A 3 -14.37 14.20 1.71
N VAL A 4 -13.34 13.41 1.41
CA VAL A 4 -12.14 13.25 2.22
C VAL A 4 -11.01 14.03 1.55
N VAL A 5 -10.38 14.92 2.30
CA VAL A 5 -9.18 15.64 1.89
C VAL A 5 -8.06 15.30 2.88
N VAL A 6 -6.96 14.77 2.36
CA VAL A 6 -5.75 14.49 3.13
C VAL A 6 -4.77 15.63 2.90
N GLN A 7 -4.14 16.12 3.96
CA GLN A 7 -3.10 17.13 3.90
C GLN A 7 -1.95 16.74 4.80
N GLU A 8 -0.73 17.02 4.35
CA GLU A 8 0.48 16.84 5.15
C GLU A 8 0.40 17.68 6.44
N LEU A 9 0.82 17.06 7.54
CA LEU A 9 0.96 17.66 8.85
C LEU A 9 2.42 18.02 9.07
N ALA A 10 2.73 19.32 9.09
CA ALA A 10 4.08 19.78 9.40
C ALA A 10 4.42 19.48 10.88
N VAL A 11 5.28 18.48 11.11
CA VAL A 11 5.75 18.08 12.43
C VAL A 11 7.00 18.87 12.79
N TYR A 12 6.98 19.57 13.92
CA TYR A 12 8.13 20.31 14.44
C TYR A 12 8.37 20.09 15.95
N ASP A 13 7.50 19.31 16.58
CA ASP A 13 7.53 18.96 18.01
C ASP A 13 6.88 17.56 18.15
N ALA A 14 6.69 17.08 19.37
CA ALA A 14 6.09 15.80 19.72
C ALA A 14 4.81 15.51 18.90
N ILE A 15 4.86 14.44 18.10
CA ILE A 15 3.81 14.10 17.13
C ILE A 15 2.45 13.85 17.78
N GLU A 16 2.42 13.30 18.99
CA GLU A 16 1.20 13.04 19.75
C GLU A 16 0.49 14.34 20.15
N ARG A 17 1.22 15.45 20.34
CA ARG A 17 0.63 16.78 20.59
C ARG A 17 0.02 17.36 19.33
N HIS A 18 0.71 17.23 18.19
CA HIS A 18 0.17 17.62 16.89
C HIS A 18 -1.10 16.83 16.55
N ALA A 19 -1.09 15.53 16.82
CA ALA A 19 -2.23 14.64 16.63
C ALA A 19 -3.41 15.06 17.51
N ALA A 20 -3.19 15.33 18.80
CA ALA A 20 -4.23 15.79 19.72
C ALA A 20 -4.94 17.06 19.21
N VAL A 21 -4.19 18.06 18.74
CA VAL A 21 -4.75 19.31 18.18
C VAL A 21 -5.64 19.07 16.96
N GLN A 22 -5.30 18.10 16.11
CA GLN A 22 -6.14 17.78 14.95
C GLN A 22 -7.38 16.98 15.35
N LEU A 23 -7.27 16.07 16.31
CA LEU A 23 -8.41 15.32 16.85
C LEU A 23 -9.45 16.25 17.49
N GLU A 24 -9.02 17.27 18.24
CA GLU A 24 -9.90 18.32 18.78
C GLU A 24 -10.68 19.06 17.69
N ARG A 25 -10.12 19.13 16.47
CA ARG A 25 -10.75 19.71 15.28
C ARG A 25 -11.59 18.71 14.49
N GLY A 26 -11.80 17.50 15.02
CA GLY A 26 -12.54 16.43 14.36
C GLY A 26 -11.81 15.82 13.16
N ARG A 27 -10.48 15.81 13.17
CA ARG A 27 -9.65 15.30 12.07
C ARG A 27 -8.81 14.12 12.56
N LEU A 28 -8.89 13.01 11.83
CA LEU A 28 -7.97 11.89 12.08
C LEU A 28 -6.57 12.26 11.63
N CYS A 29 -5.55 11.81 12.36
CA CYS A 29 -4.15 11.91 11.93
C CYS A 29 -3.67 10.57 11.39
N LEU A 30 -3.10 10.58 10.19
CA LEU A 30 -2.37 9.45 9.64
C LEU A 30 -0.91 9.66 9.99
N VAL A 31 -0.33 8.78 10.80
CA VAL A 31 1.04 8.94 11.29
C VAL A 31 1.84 7.70 10.95
N GLU A 32 3.01 7.92 10.37
CA GLU A 32 4.01 6.89 10.22
C GLU A 32 4.61 6.52 11.57
N VAL A 33 4.55 5.23 11.90
CA VAL A 33 4.97 4.68 13.18
C VAL A 33 5.75 3.39 12.98
N ASP A 34 6.38 2.95 14.06
CA ASP A 34 7.06 1.66 14.11
C ASP A 34 6.10 0.53 14.51
N SER A 35 5.92 -0.43 13.60
CA SER A 35 5.10 -1.62 13.83
C SER A 35 5.57 -2.50 14.99
N PHE A 36 6.81 -2.34 15.47
CA PHE A 36 7.32 -3.03 16.65
C PHE A 36 6.42 -2.81 17.89
N PHE A 37 5.78 -1.63 17.98
CA PHE A 37 4.89 -1.25 19.08
C PHE A 37 3.40 -1.41 18.76
N LEU A 38 3.04 -2.10 17.67
CA LEU A 38 1.65 -2.28 17.24
C LEU A 38 1.12 -3.69 17.56
N PRO A 39 0.32 -3.88 18.63
CA PRO A 39 -0.15 -5.20 19.05
C PRO A 39 -1.04 -5.91 18.03
N ASP A 40 -1.64 -5.20 17.06
CA ASP A 40 -2.45 -5.83 16.02
C ASP A 40 -1.61 -6.65 15.02
N THR A 41 -0.30 -6.45 15.01
CA THR A 41 0.64 -7.15 14.11
C THR A 41 1.31 -8.37 14.76
N ARG A 42 0.71 -8.99 15.79
CA ARG A 42 1.29 -10.12 16.57
C ARG A 42 1.88 -11.24 15.74
N THR A 43 1.28 -11.54 14.61
CA THR A 43 1.69 -12.66 13.75
C THR A 43 2.81 -12.30 12.78
N VAL A 44 3.23 -11.03 12.72
CA VAL A 44 4.09 -10.51 11.66
C VAL A 44 5.28 -9.71 12.20
N SER A 45 5.06 -8.68 13.02
CA SER A 45 6.14 -7.75 13.43
C SER A 45 6.11 -7.26 14.88
N TYR A 46 4.98 -7.34 15.59
CA TYR A 46 4.86 -6.87 16.98
C TYR A 46 5.94 -7.48 17.88
N ARG A 47 6.79 -6.62 18.47
CA ARG A 47 7.95 -6.99 19.30
C ARG A 47 8.94 -7.97 18.65
N LEU A 48 8.91 -8.12 17.34
CA LEU A 48 9.78 -9.02 16.57
C LEU A 48 10.73 -8.26 15.64
N GLU A 49 10.23 -7.26 14.92
CA GLU A 49 11.00 -6.49 13.93
C GLU A 49 10.54 -5.03 13.89
N HIS A 50 11.50 -4.11 13.77
CA HIS A 50 11.23 -2.70 13.53
C HIS A 50 10.82 -2.48 12.07
N GLY A 51 9.68 -1.85 11.85
CA GLY A 51 9.08 -1.75 10.52
C GLY A 51 8.21 -0.52 10.37
N LYS A 52 8.43 0.23 9.31
CA LYS A 52 7.63 1.41 8.97
C LYS A 52 6.22 1.02 8.53
N THR A 53 5.21 1.59 9.19
CA THR A 53 3.81 1.51 8.76
C THR A 53 3.07 2.81 9.10
N THR A 54 1.82 2.96 8.66
CA THR A 54 0.99 4.13 8.94
C THR A 54 -0.29 3.72 9.66
N ILE A 55 -0.61 4.42 10.74
CA ILE A 55 -1.87 4.26 11.48
C ILE A 55 -2.74 5.51 11.36
N GLY A 56 -4.06 5.34 11.35
CA GLY A 56 -5.03 6.42 11.47
C GLY A 56 -5.46 6.59 12.91
N ILE A 57 -4.86 7.55 13.63
CA ILE A 57 -5.21 7.86 15.02
C ILE A 57 -6.64 8.41 15.07
N ASN A 58 -7.50 7.72 15.83
CA ASN A 58 -8.91 8.06 15.99
C ASN A 58 -9.23 8.60 17.38
N ARG A 59 -8.59 8.05 18.42
CA ARG A 59 -8.67 8.57 19.80
C ARG A 59 -7.30 8.57 20.44
N LEU A 60 -6.99 9.63 21.16
CA LEU A 60 -5.73 9.79 21.86
C LEU A 60 -6.00 10.43 23.22
N ASP A 61 -5.59 9.73 24.28
CA ASP A 61 -5.61 10.23 25.65
C ASP A 61 -4.18 10.22 26.20
N LEU A 62 -3.60 11.42 26.31
CA LEU A 62 -2.24 11.61 26.81
C LEU A 62 -2.15 11.44 28.34
N VAL A 63 -3.25 11.56 29.07
CA VAL A 63 -3.27 11.42 30.54
C VAL A 63 -3.30 9.95 30.92
N THR A 64 -4.21 9.18 30.34
CA THR A 64 -4.31 7.73 30.59
C THR A 64 -3.38 6.91 29.70
N ARG A 65 -2.67 7.56 28.77
CA ARG A 65 -1.72 6.95 27.83
C ARG A 65 -2.36 5.84 27.00
N ARG A 66 -3.47 6.18 26.35
CA ARG A 66 -4.26 5.28 25.52
C ARG A 66 -4.42 5.82 24.11
N LEU A 67 -4.30 4.93 23.14
CA LEU A 67 -4.47 5.23 21.73
C LEU A 67 -5.45 4.23 21.12
N GLU A 68 -6.41 4.73 20.35
CA GLU A 68 -7.23 3.92 19.45
C GLU A 68 -7.00 4.36 18.00
N TYR A 69 -6.79 3.41 17.10
CA TYR A 69 -6.31 3.68 15.75
C TYR A 69 -6.85 2.68 14.73
N PHE A 70 -6.93 3.14 13.48
CA PHE A 70 -7.13 2.30 12.31
C PHE A 70 -5.78 1.84 11.77
N HIS A 71 -5.64 0.56 11.45
CA HIS A 71 -4.46 0.02 10.78
C HIS A 71 -4.89 -1.14 9.88
N ASN A 72 -4.34 -1.21 8.67
CA ASN A 72 -4.79 -2.15 7.65
C ASN A 72 -6.33 -2.09 7.49
N GLY A 73 -7.03 -3.21 7.68
CA GLY A 73 -8.50 -3.28 7.61
C GLY A 73 -9.23 -3.24 8.96
N GLY A 74 -8.55 -2.89 10.06
CA GLY A 74 -9.10 -3.03 11.41
C GLY A 74 -9.04 -1.76 12.27
N TYR A 75 -9.71 -1.85 13.43
CA TYR A 75 -9.71 -0.84 14.48
C TYR A 75 -9.16 -1.44 15.76
N PHE A 76 -8.15 -0.82 16.34
CA PHE A 76 -7.34 -1.37 17.41
C PHE A 76 -7.06 -0.32 18.48
N GLY A 77 -6.50 -0.77 19.60
CA GLY A 77 -6.01 0.11 20.63
C GLY A 77 -4.75 -0.43 21.29
N LEU A 78 -3.98 0.47 21.89
CA LEU A 78 -2.78 0.19 22.65
C LEU A 78 -2.65 1.14 23.85
N ASP A 79 -1.90 0.71 24.85
CA ASP A 79 -1.60 1.45 26.07
C ASP A 79 -0.24 1.05 26.65
N GLY A 80 0.13 1.63 27.80
CA GLY A 80 1.31 1.21 28.57
C GLY A 80 2.63 1.39 27.81
N GLU A 81 3.44 0.34 27.76
CA GLU A 81 4.75 0.36 27.09
C GLU A 81 4.65 0.51 25.57
N ASP A 82 3.59 0.00 24.96
CA ASP A 82 3.39 0.13 23.52
C ASP A 82 3.06 1.60 23.18
N PHE A 83 2.33 2.29 24.05
CA PHE A 83 2.07 3.73 23.90
C PHE A 83 3.36 4.55 24.00
N ASP A 84 4.19 4.28 25.01
CA ASP A 84 5.46 4.99 25.17
C ASP A 84 6.37 4.73 23.98
N GLY A 85 6.52 3.47 23.59
CA GLY A 85 7.39 3.08 22.50
C GLY A 85 6.99 3.70 21.16
N LEU A 86 5.69 3.81 20.89
CA LEU A 86 5.17 4.37 19.64
C LEU A 86 5.53 5.85 19.45
N PHE A 87 5.57 6.63 20.53
CA PHE A 87 5.86 8.07 20.47
C PHE A 87 7.29 8.43 20.88
N THR A 88 8.03 7.48 21.47
CA THR A 88 9.44 7.67 21.83
C THR A 88 10.26 7.91 20.56
N GLY A 89 11.04 8.98 20.57
CA GLY A 89 11.92 9.31 19.45
C GLY A 89 11.23 10.05 18.30
N TYR A 90 10.05 10.66 18.51
CA TYR A 90 9.47 11.59 17.53
C TYR A 90 9.45 13.03 18.05
N ALA A 91 10.52 13.44 18.73
CA ALA A 91 10.74 14.80 19.23
C ALA A 91 11.88 15.50 18.48
N HIS A 92 11.71 16.80 18.24
CA HIS A 92 12.73 17.62 17.59
C HIS A 92 13.98 17.71 18.47
N GLY A 93 15.15 17.39 17.89
CA GLY A 93 16.44 17.37 18.60
C GLY A 93 16.91 15.97 19.00
N ASP A 94 15.99 15.02 19.20
CA ASP A 94 16.33 13.64 19.57
C ASP A 94 16.46 12.72 18.35
N THR A 95 15.63 12.93 17.33
CA THR A 95 15.61 12.11 16.12
C THR A 95 15.87 12.95 14.88
N PRO A 96 16.84 12.55 14.04
CA PRO A 96 17.22 13.32 12.85
C PRO A 96 16.10 13.42 11.80
N PHE A 97 15.14 12.49 11.83
CA PHE A 97 13.98 12.48 10.95
C PHE A 97 12.68 12.32 11.75
N LEU A 98 11.81 13.33 11.64
CA LEU A 98 10.45 13.26 12.17
C LEU A 98 9.58 12.35 11.29
N PRO A 99 8.54 11.72 11.86
CA PRO A 99 7.71 10.82 11.09
C PRO A 99 6.91 11.60 10.05
N TYR A 100 6.66 10.99 8.90
CA TYR A 100 5.68 11.53 7.96
C TYR A 100 4.30 11.45 8.60
N ALA A 101 3.55 12.56 8.53
CA ALA A 101 2.22 12.63 9.09
C ALA A 101 1.30 13.43 8.18
N GLU A 102 0.03 13.07 8.20
CA GLU A 102 -1.05 13.74 7.50
C GLU A 102 -2.25 13.87 8.43
N PHE A 103 -3.19 14.76 8.10
CA PHE A 103 -4.49 14.80 8.75
C PHE A 103 -5.61 14.77 7.71
N VAL A 104 -6.72 14.19 8.13
CA VAL A 104 -7.89 13.94 7.30
C VAL A 104 -8.98 14.95 7.63
N LYS A 105 -9.38 15.74 6.63
CA LYS A 105 -10.56 16.60 6.69
C LYS A 105 -11.74 15.91 6.04
N PHE A 106 -12.83 15.79 6.79
CA PHE A 106 -14.12 15.33 6.28
C PHE A 106 -14.99 16.54 5.91
N GLY A 107 -15.31 16.64 4.63
CA GLY A 107 -16.27 17.60 4.08
C GLY A 107 -17.52 16.90 3.58
N ALA A 108 -18.40 17.67 2.93
CA ALA A 108 -19.56 17.11 2.26
C ALA A 108 -19.13 16.09 1.19
N ARG A 109 -19.87 14.98 1.09
CA ARG A 109 -19.70 14.06 -0.03
C ARG A 109 -19.99 14.83 -1.34
N PRO A 110 -19.13 14.71 -2.37
CA PRO A 110 -19.37 15.34 -3.65
C PRO A 110 -20.76 14.94 -4.17
N GLN A 111 -21.56 15.94 -4.56
CA GLN A 111 -22.79 15.70 -5.30
C GLN A 111 -22.44 15.47 -6.77
N GLY A 112 -23.14 14.54 -7.43
CA GLY A 112 -22.95 14.24 -8.86
C GLY A 112 -22.77 12.76 -9.16
N ASP A 113 -22.62 12.44 -10.45
CA ASP A 113 -22.39 11.09 -10.92
C ASP A 113 -20.93 10.65 -10.65
N LEU A 114 -20.76 9.82 -9.63
CA LEU A 114 -19.47 9.25 -9.25
C LEU A 114 -18.88 8.39 -10.37
N ARG A 115 -19.70 7.67 -11.15
CA ARG A 115 -19.23 6.84 -12.26
C ARG A 115 -18.69 7.72 -13.37
N ALA A 116 -19.41 8.78 -13.76
CA ALA A 116 -18.92 9.73 -14.76
C ALA A 116 -17.58 10.39 -14.34
N THR A 117 -17.47 10.77 -13.07
CA THR A 117 -16.21 11.34 -12.51
C THR A 117 -15.07 10.32 -12.55
N ALA A 118 -15.33 9.09 -12.12
CA ALA A 118 -14.35 8.01 -12.14
C ALA A 118 -13.91 7.67 -13.57
N THR A 119 -14.83 7.57 -14.53
CA THR A 119 -14.54 7.37 -15.95
C THR A 119 -13.63 8.47 -16.51
N THR A 120 -13.90 9.73 -16.17
CA THR A 120 -13.04 10.86 -16.58
C THR A 120 -11.62 10.73 -16.02
N ILE A 121 -11.50 10.32 -14.75
CA ILE A 121 -10.19 10.10 -14.12
C ILE A 121 -9.47 8.91 -14.77
N LEU A 122 -10.16 7.80 -15.02
CA LEU A 122 -9.63 6.64 -15.71
C LEU A 122 -9.06 7.02 -17.08
N ALA A 123 -9.82 7.73 -17.91
CA ALA A 123 -9.38 8.19 -19.23
C ALA A 123 -8.09 9.04 -19.14
N ARG A 124 -8.05 10.00 -18.20
CA ARG A 124 -6.85 10.82 -17.98
C ARG A 124 -5.64 9.99 -17.52
N ARG A 125 -5.84 9.01 -16.64
CA ARG A 125 -4.75 8.12 -16.18
C ARG A 125 -4.27 7.20 -17.29
N LEU A 126 -5.18 6.69 -18.12
CA LEU A 126 -4.84 5.91 -19.30
C LEU A 126 -3.99 6.71 -20.29
N ALA A 127 -4.24 8.01 -20.45
CA ALA A 127 -3.40 8.88 -21.28
C ALA A 127 -1.99 9.11 -20.72
N GLN A 128 -1.78 8.88 -19.42
CA GLN A 128 -0.50 9.05 -18.72
C GLN A 128 0.25 7.72 -18.53
N ARG A 129 -0.27 6.61 -19.07
CA ARG A 129 0.32 5.29 -18.86
C ARG A 129 1.69 5.18 -19.56
N PRO A 130 2.58 4.30 -19.08
CA PRO A 130 3.82 3.99 -19.79
C PRO A 130 3.56 3.56 -21.24
N ALA A 131 4.43 3.97 -22.17
CA ALA A 131 4.35 3.58 -23.57
C ALA A 131 4.61 2.08 -23.77
N ASP A 132 5.53 1.51 -23.00
CA ASP A 132 5.87 0.09 -23.00
C ASP A 132 5.16 -0.65 -21.86
N ASN A 133 4.92 -1.95 -22.05
CA ASN A 133 4.42 -2.82 -20.98
C ASN A 133 5.46 -2.95 -19.84
N PRO A 134 5.17 -2.42 -18.63
CA PRO A 134 6.10 -2.46 -17.51
C PRO A 134 6.32 -3.89 -16.99
N ILE A 135 5.36 -4.80 -17.16
CA ILE A 135 5.50 -6.20 -16.75
C ILE A 135 6.49 -6.92 -17.67
N ARG A 136 6.48 -6.64 -18.98
CA ARG A 136 7.51 -7.17 -19.90
C ARG A 136 8.90 -6.64 -19.56
N ARG A 137 9.01 -5.35 -19.19
CA ARG A 137 10.28 -4.79 -18.71
C ARG A 137 10.75 -5.45 -17.43
N PHE A 138 9.84 -5.70 -16.49
CA PHE A 138 10.16 -6.41 -15.25
C PHE A 138 10.57 -7.87 -15.49
N GLN A 139 9.90 -8.55 -16.43
CA GLN A 139 10.21 -9.92 -16.84
C GLN A 139 11.67 -10.08 -17.29
N ILE A 140 12.24 -9.08 -17.98
CA ILE A 140 13.64 -9.10 -18.44
C ILE A 140 14.63 -9.07 -17.26
N VAL A 141 14.36 -8.27 -16.24
CA VAL A 141 15.29 -8.06 -15.11
C VAL A 141 15.07 -9.03 -13.95
N LEU A 142 13.93 -9.72 -13.91
CA LEU A 142 13.54 -10.58 -12.80
C LEU A 142 14.57 -11.68 -12.46
N PRO A 143 15.21 -12.39 -13.42
CA PRO A 143 16.20 -13.41 -13.08
C PRO A 143 17.43 -12.87 -12.34
N GLU A 144 17.94 -11.71 -12.76
CA GLU A 144 19.09 -11.05 -12.11
C GLU A 144 18.71 -10.51 -10.72
N GLN A 145 17.54 -9.88 -10.62
CA GLN A 145 17.03 -9.41 -9.32
C GLN A 145 16.79 -10.57 -8.36
N ALA A 146 16.30 -11.73 -8.84
CA ALA A 146 16.11 -12.92 -8.02
C ALA A 146 17.42 -13.45 -7.44
N GLN A 147 18.51 -13.42 -8.21
CA GLN A 147 19.85 -13.77 -7.69
C GLN A 147 20.30 -12.81 -6.59
N THR A 148 20.09 -11.51 -6.80
CA THR A 148 20.39 -10.47 -5.79
C THR A 148 19.59 -10.70 -4.51
N VAL A 149 18.30 -11.01 -4.62
CA VAL A 149 17.43 -11.32 -3.47
C VAL A 149 17.93 -12.56 -2.73
N ALA A 150 18.28 -13.64 -3.46
CA ALA A 150 18.75 -14.88 -2.87
C ALA A 150 20.13 -14.77 -2.18
N ALA A 151 20.94 -13.77 -2.55
CA ALA A 151 22.22 -13.49 -1.90
C ALA A 151 22.09 -12.69 -0.59
N ARG A 152 20.91 -12.11 -0.32
CA ARG A 152 20.64 -11.31 0.89
C ARG A 152 20.08 -12.18 2.02
N LYS A 153 19.95 -11.59 3.22
CA LYS A 153 19.30 -12.25 4.36
C LYS A 153 17.84 -12.59 4.02
N PRO A 154 17.27 -13.70 4.54
CA PRO A 154 15.90 -14.12 4.22
C PRO A 154 14.83 -13.02 4.38
N ALA A 155 14.96 -12.16 5.40
CA ALA A 155 14.04 -11.03 5.63
C ALA A 155 13.93 -10.08 4.43
N TYR A 156 15.01 -9.93 3.63
CA TYR A 156 15.02 -9.06 2.45
C TYR A 156 14.03 -9.49 1.37
N PHE A 157 13.72 -10.80 1.28
CA PHE A 157 12.71 -11.30 0.35
C PHE A 157 11.34 -10.63 0.61
N HIS A 158 10.97 -10.42 1.88
CA HIS A 158 9.68 -9.82 2.21
C HIS A 158 9.62 -8.34 1.79
N GLN A 159 10.73 -7.61 1.93
CA GLN A 159 10.86 -6.23 1.45
C GLN A 159 10.77 -6.16 -0.08
N TYR A 160 11.50 -7.01 -0.78
CA TYR A 160 11.47 -7.07 -2.25
C TYR A 160 10.09 -7.46 -2.78
N ALA A 161 9.51 -8.55 -2.26
CA ALA A 161 8.21 -9.04 -2.70
C ALA A 161 7.09 -8.05 -2.41
N PHE A 162 7.16 -7.33 -1.27
CA PHE A 162 6.20 -6.27 -0.96
C PHE A 162 6.21 -5.18 -2.02
N ASN A 163 7.38 -4.65 -2.36
CA ASN A 163 7.52 -3.50 -3.28
C ASN A 163 7.42 -3.85 -4.77
N THR A 164 7.34 -5.15 -5.12
CA THR A 164 7.24 -5.61 -6.52
C THR A 164 5.94 -6.38 -6.73
N LEU A 165 5.96 -7.70 -6.54
CA LEU A 165 4.86 -8.61 -6.89
C LEU A 165 3.60 -8.37 -6.06
N ARG A 166 3.71 -8.01 -4.78
CA ARG A 166 2.53 -7.68 -3.96
C ARG A 166 1.89 -6.36 -4.36
N GLN A 167 2.69 -5.32 -4.63
CA GLN A 167 2.16 -4.06 -5.19
C GLN A 167 1.53 -4.30 -6.55
N LEU A 168 2.15 -5.08 -7.43
CA LEU A 168 1.57 -5.42 -8.73
C LEU A 168 0.21 -6.10 -8.54
N GLY A 169 0.14 -7.12 -7.68
CA GLY A 169 -1.09 -7.83 -7.38
C GLY A 169 -2.20 -6.92 -6.87
N ALA A 170 -1.93 -6.19 -5.78
CA ALA A 170 -2.90 -5.32 -5.13
C ALA A 170 -3.44 -4.22 -6.07
N ASN A 171 -2.57 -3.59 -6.87
CA ASN A 171 -3.01 -2.54 -7.78
C ASN A 171 -3.93 -3.06 -8.89
N PHE A 172 -3.67 -4.26 -9.42
CA PHE A 172 -4.52 -4.85 -10.47
C PHE A 172 -5.80 -5.48 -9.93
N GLU A 173 -5.81 -5.96 -8.69
CA GLU A 173 -7.03 -6.37 -7.98
C GLU A 173 -7.95 -5.16 -7.77
N LEU A 174 -7.41 -4.02 -7.29
CA LEU A 174 -8.17 -2.77 -7.17
C LEU A 174 -8.67 -2.25 -8.52
N LEU A 175 -7.89 -2.40 -9.59
CA LEU A 175 -8.34 -2.05 -10.94
C LEU A 175 -9.48 -2.95 -11.42
N ALA A 176 -9.42 -4.25 -11.14
CA ALA A 176 -10.48 -5.20 -11.48
C ALA A 176 -11.80 -4.82 -10.80
N ASP A 177 -11.75 -4.55 -9.48
CA ASP A 177 -12.89 -4.09 -8.69
C ASP A 177 -13.43 -2.76 -9.21
N HIS A 178 -12.54 -1.84 -9.57
CA HIS A 178 -12.92 -0.54 -10.11
C HIS A 178 -13.66 -0.65 -11.43
N LEU A 179 -13.16 -1.48 -12.36
CA LEU A 179 -13.77 -1.70 -13.67
C LEU A 179 -15.11 -2.42 -13.53
N ALA A 180 -15.18 -3.47 -12.70
CA ALA A 180 -16.44 -4.15 -12.41
C ALA A 180 -17.47 -3.20 -11.79
N TRP A 181 -17.02 -2.35 -10.85
CA TRP A 181 -17.89 -1.33 -10.28
C TRP A 181 -18.38 -0.36 -11.34
N LEU A 182 -17.51 0.15 -12.23
CA LEU A 182 -17.88 1.08 -13.31
C LEU A 182 -18.90 0.50 -14.29
N ASP A 183 -18.79 -0.78 -14.60
CA ASP A 183 -19.66 -1.47 -15.57
C ASP A 183 -20.93 -2.04 -14.91
N GLY A 184 -20.94 -2.15 -13.58
CA GLY A 184 -22.05 -2.72 -12.81
C GLY A 184 -21.94 -4.24 -12.61
N GLU A 185 -21.06 -4.89 -13.38
CA GLU A 185 -20.70 -6.30 -13.26
C GLU A 185 -19.27 -6.54 -13.79
N ALA A 186 -18.74 -7.74 -13.57
CA ALA A 186 -17.40 -8.10 -14.05
C ALA A 186 -17.37 -8.29 -15.58
N GLY A 187 -16.83 -7.29 -16.29
CA GLY A 187 -16.53 -7.36 -17.73
C GLY A 187 -15.17 -7.97 -18.04
N GLU A 188 -14.85 -8.07 -19.34
CA GLU A 188 -13.60 -8.68 -19.83
C GLU A 188 -12.34 -7.96 -19.32
N GLU A 189 -12.36 -6.63 -19.23
CA GLU A 189 -11.25 -5.84 -18.70
C GLU A 189 -11.02 -6.09 -17.20
N SER A 190 -12.09 -6.25 -16.42
CA SER A 190 -12.00 -6.61 -15.01
C SER A 190 -11.36 -8.00 -14.83
N VAL A 191 -11.79 -8.98 -15.64
CA VAL A 191 -11.22 -10.34 -15.64
C VAL A 191 -9.73 -10.34 -16.02
N LEU A 192 -9.33 -9.54 -17.02
CA LEU A 192 -7.92 -9.41 -17.41
C LEU A 192 -7.08 -8.77 -16.29
N ALA A 193 -7.60 -7.75 -15.62
CA ALA A 193 -6.92 -7.14 -14.47
C ALA A 193 -6.76 -8.15 -13.32
N LEU A 194 -7.81 -8.91 -12.99
CA LEU A 194 -7.74 -9.95 -11.96
C LEU A 194 -6.71 -11.04 -12.30
N ARG A 195 -6.62 -11.44 -13.58
CA ARG A 195 -5.61 -12.39 -14.05
C ARG A 195 -4.17 -11.90 -13.81
N ILE A 196 -3.91 -10.61 -13.96
CA ILE A 196 -2.60 -10.02 -13.64
C ILE A 196 -2.33 -10.15 -12.14
N ALA A 197 -3.33 -9.89 -11.29
CA ALA A 197 -3.20 -9.99 -9.85
C ALA A 197 -2.90 -11.44 -9.38
N GLU A 198 -3.62 -12.41 -9.91
CA GLU A 198 -3.41 -13.84 -9.65
C GLU A 198 -2.04 -14.33 -10.12
N ALA A 199 -1.61 -13.88 -11.30
CA ALA A 199 -0.29 -14.20 -11.84
C ALA A 199 0.82 -13.62 -10.95
N ALA A 200 0.68 -12.38 -10.46
CA ALA A 200 1.63 -11.76 -9.54
C ALA A 200 1.73 -12.52 -8.21
N LYS A 201 0.59 -12.96 -7.65
CA LYS A 201 0.54 -13.81 -6.46
C LYS A 201 1.24 -15.15 -6.68
N THR A 202 1.00 -15.79 -7.82
CA THR A 202 1.65 -17.05 -8.19
C THR A 202 3.17 -16.88 -8.35
N ALA A 203 3.57 -15.82 -9.04
CA ALA A 203 4.97 -15.45 -9.24
C ALA A 203 5.69 -15.23 -7.91
N GLN A 204 5.03 -14.66 -6.89
CA GLN A 204 5.63 -14.47 -5.56
C GLN A 204 6.07 -15.81 -4.96
N PHE A 205 5.22 -16.84 -5.02
CA PHE A 205 5.55 -18.16 -4.48
C PHE A 205 6.61 -18.88 -5.32
N GLN A 206 6.59 -18.71 -6.65
CA GLN A 206 7.62 -19.25 -7.53
C GLN A 206 8.98 -18.61 -7.25
N LEU A 207 9.03 -17.28 -7.10
CA LEU A 207 10.23 -16.54 -6.73
C LEU A 207 10.78 -16.97 -5.36
N ALA A 208 9.91 -17.13 -4.36
CA ALA A 208 10.31 -17.63 -3.04
C ALA A 208 10.99 -19.01 -3.15
N ARG A 209 10.39 -19.92 -3.91
CA ARG A 209 10.94 -21.27 -4.15
C ARG A 209 12.26 -21.22 -4.92
N ALA A 210 12.37 -20.35 -5.92
CA ALA A 210 13.58 -20.15 -6.70
C ALA A 210 14.74 -19.65 -5.82
N CYS A 211 14.48 -18.66 -4.97
CA CYS A 211 15.46 -18.13 -4.02
C CYS A 211 15.90 -19.21 -3.02
N ALA A 212 14.96 -19.96 -2.44
CA ALA A 212 15.26 -21.04 -1.49
C ALA A 212 16.09 -22.18 -2.12
N ARG A 213 15.85 -22.49 -3.40
CA ARG A 213 16.54 -23.55 -4.15
C ARG A 213 17.78 -23.08 -4.91
N LYS A 214 18.04 -21.77 -4.94
CA LYS A 214 19.07 -21.12 -5.76
C LYS A 214 19.02 -21.57 -7.23
N ARG A 215 17.82 -21.67 -7.79
CA ARG A 215 17.57 -22.05 -9.20
C ARG A 215 16.68 -21.00 -9.85
N PHE A 216 17.20 -20.34 -10.88
CA PHE A 216 16.60 -19.14 -11.47
C PHE A 216 16.20 -19.32 -12.94
N ASP A 217 16.42 -20.51 -13.51
CA ASP A 217 16.01 -20.86 -14.87
C ASP A 217 14.48 -20.79 -14.99
N GLY A 218 13.98 -20.23 -16.09
CA GLY A 218 12.54 -20.14 -16.34
C GLY A 218 11.82 -19.05 -15.53
N LEU A 219 12.54 -18.20 -14.78
CA LEU A 219 11.92 -17.18 -13.94
C LEU A 219 11.30 -16.04 -14.75
N ALA A 220 11.82 -15.72 -15.93
CA ALA A 220 11.21 -14.69 -16.76
C ALA A 220 9.80 -15.13 -17.19
N GLU A 221 9.63 -16.38 -17.56
CA GLU A 221 8.43 -16.97 -18.12
C GLU A 221 7.25 -16.97 -17.15
N ILE A 222 7.52 -16.91 -15.84
CA ILE A 222 6.45 -16.83 -14.83
C ILE A 222 5.60 -15.56 -14.98
N MET A 223 6.17 -14.50 -15.55
CA MET A 223 5.50 -13.23 -15.76
C MET A 223 4.76 -13.14 -17.11
N THR A 224 4.94 -14.12 -18.01
CA THR A 224 4.34 -14.08 -19.37
C THR A 224 2.82 -13.93 -19.32
N SER A 225 2.13 -14.71 -18.47
CA SER A 225 0.66 -14.60 -18.37
C SER A 225 0.21 -13.23 -17.86
N ALA A 226 0.99 -12.56 -17.01
CA ALA A 226 0.68 -11.22 -16.52
C ALA A 226 0.96 -10.17 -17.61
N ALA A 227 2.07 -10.32 -18.33
CA ALA A 227 2.45 -9.44 -19.43
C ALA A 227 1.43 -9.47 -20.58
N ASP A 228 1.01 -10.66 -21.02
CA ASP A 228 0.04 -10.80 -22.10
C ASP A 228 -1.35 -10.26 -21.69
N ALA A 229 -1.75 -10.49 -20.44
CA ALA A 229 -3.00 -9.94 -19.90
C ALA A 229 -2.95 -8.40 -19.81
N TYR A 230 -1.79 -7.82 -19.48
CA TYR A 230 -1.59 -6.37 -19.48
C TYR A 230 -1.77 -5.78 -20.88
N ASP A 231 -1.14 -6.36 -21.91
CA ASP A 231 -1.27 -5.86 -23.28
C ASP A 231 -2.74 -5.90 -23.72
N ALA A 232 -3.41 -7.05 -23.52
CA ALA A 232 -4.82 -7.21 -23.87
C ALA A 232 -5.73 -6.22 -23.10
N LEU A 233 -5.46 -6.01 -21.82
CA LEU A 233 -6.23 -5.09 -20.97
C LEU A 233 -6.10 -3.65 -21.47
N PHE A 234 -4.88 -3.16 -21.66
CA PHE A 234 -4.66 -1.77 -22.02
C PHE A 234 -5.02 -1.46 -23.47
N ASP A 235 -4.93 -2.44 -24.38
CA ASP A 235 -5.49 -2.31 -25.74
C ASP A 235 -7.01 -2.13 -25.72
N ARG A 236 -7.72 -2.84 -24.84
CA ARG A 236 -9.16 -2.70 -24.67
C ARG A 236 -9.54 -1.38 -24.02
N LEU A 237 -8.87 -1.02 -22.93
CA LEU A 237 -9.10 0.25 -22.24
C LEU A 237 -8.81 1.45 -23.16
N ALA A 238 -7.83 1.34 -24.07
CA ALA A 238 -7.55 2.37 -25.07
C ALA A 238 -8.65 2.52 -26.13
N ARG A 239 -9.38 1.44 -26.46
CA ARG A 239 -10.54 1.50 -27.38
C ARG A 239 -11.81 2.06 -26.72
N ARG A 240 -11.86 2.07 -25.39
CA ARG A 240 -12.98 2.56 -24.59
C ARG A 240 -12.91 4.08 -24.31
N ALA A 241 -11.70 4.64 -24.28
CA ALA A 241 -11.43 6.06 -24.01
C ALA A 241 -11.55 6.92 -25.27
#